data_AF-A0A2W6D694-F1
#
_entry.id   AF-A0A2W6D694-F1
#
_cell.length_a   1.000
_cell.length_b   1.000
_cell.length_c   1.000
_cell.angle_alpha   90.00
_cell.angle_beta   90.00
_cell.angle_gamma   90.00
#
_symmetry.space_group_name_H-M   'P 1'
#
loop_
_entity.id
_entity.type
_entity.pdbx_description
1 polymer ?
#
loop_
_entity_poly.entity_id
_entity_poly.type
_entity_poly.pdbx_seq_one_letter_code
_entity_poly.pdbx_strand_id
1 'polypeptide(L)'
;MAPSSKEDQRRELLQEFDVRLARARAAVSALALIVQGREARASRADAALEMTFAEAGADSQSLPAGLWVALRRGDVDMALELLADASELDVVVGEREEMGSGYRLET
;
A
#
# COMPACT_ATOMS: atom_id res chain seq x y z
N MET A 1 -2.19 -4.39 35.90
CA MET A 1 -1.99 -3.66 34.63
C MET A 1 -3.20 -2.77 34.44
N ALA A 2 -3.03 -1.45 34.50
CA ALA A 2 -4.12 -0.54 34.13
C ALA A 2 -4.42 -0.71 32.62
N PRO A 3 -5.68 -0.66 32.18
CA PRO A 3 -6.00 -0.70 30.77
C PRO A 3 -5.36 0.52 30.08
N SER A 4 -4.66 0.27 28.97
CA SER A 4 -4.16 1.30 28.04
C SER A 4 -5.30 2.26 27.73
N SER A 5 -5.07 3.57 27.86
CA SER A 5 -6.11 4.55 27.56
C SER A 5 -6.44 4.51 26.06
N LYS A 6 -7.67 4.86 25.66
CA LYS A 6 -8.06 4.92 24.24
C LYS A 6 -7.08 5.77 23.40
N GLU A 7 -6.50 6.80 24.01
CA GLU A 7 -5.50 7.67 23.37
C GLU A 7 -4.17 6.94 23.15
N ASP A 8 -3.74 6.09 24.08
CA ASP A 8 -2.54 5.29 23.96
C ASP A 8 -2.69 4.24 22.85
N GLN A 9 -3.86 3.56 22.79
CA GLN A 9 -4.15 2.60 21.72
C GLN A 9 -4.23 3.27 20.35
N ARG A 10 -4.84 4.45 20.25
CA ARG A 10 -4.84 5.23 19.00
C ARG A 10 -3.44 5.64 18.58
N ARG A 11 -2.60 6.09 19.53
CA ARG A 11 -1.22 6.49 19.27
C ARG A 11 -0.38 5.31 18.76
N GLU A 12 -0.53 4.14 19.37
CA GLU A 12 0.16 2.92 18.96
C GLU A 12 -0.21 2.51 17.53
N LEU A 13 -1.51 2.53 17.19
CA LEU A 13 -1.99 2.22 15.84
C LEU A 13 -1.46 3.21 14.79
N LEU A 14 -1.44 4.50 15.10
CA LEU A 14 -0.87 5.51 14.19
C LEU A 14 0.63 5.31 13.99
N GLN A 15 1.37 5.01 15.06
CA GLN A 15 2.80 4.74 14.96
C GLN A 15 3.09 3.49 14.13
N GLU A 16 2.30 2.42 14.30
CA GLU A 16 2.44 1.22 13.49
C GLU A 16 2.11 1.49 12.01
N PHE A 17 1.06 2.28 11.76
CA PHE A 17 0.69 2.71 10.42
C PHE A 17 1.82 3.49 9.74
N ASP A 18 2.42 4.46 10.43
CA ASP A 18 3.54 5.25 9.90
C ASP A 18 4.74 4.38 9.53
N VAL A 19 5.07 3.38 10.36
CA VAL A 19 6.15 2.42 10.08
C VAL A 19 5.84 1.57 8.84
N ARG A 20 4.60 1.10 8.69
CA ARG A 20 4.17 0.33 7.52
C ARG A 20 4.19 1.20 6.25
N LEU A 21 3.72 2.44 6.33
CA LEU A 21 3.73 3.39 5.23
C LEU A 21 5.17 3.72 4.79
N ALA A 22 6.08 3.94 5.73
CA ALA A 22 7.50 4.17 5.42
C ALA A 22 8.13 2.98 4.68
N ARG A 23 7.81 1.74 5.10
CA ARG A 23 8.27 0.52 4.42
C ARG A 23 7.69 0.39 3.01
N ALA A 24 6.39 0.66 2.85
CA ALA A 24 5.74 0.66 1.54
C ALA A 24 6.40 1.70 0.61
N ARG A 25 6.64 2.91 1.10
CA ARG A 25 7.32 3.98 0.36
C ARG A 25 8.72 3.56 -0.08
N ALA A 26 9.49 2.90 0.79
CA ALA A 26 10.83 2.40 0.45
C ALA A 26 10.77 1.32 -0.65
N ALA A 27 9.81 0.38 -0.56
CA ALA A 27 9.62 -0.65 -1.57
C ALA A 27 9.21 -0.06 -2.93
N VAL A 28 8.25 0.87 -2.95
CA VAL A 28 7.80 1.54 -4.19
C VAL A 28 8.92 2.39 -4.78
N SER A 29 9.72 3.05 -3.96
CA SER A 29 10.89 3.80 -4.42
C SER A 29 11.93 2.89 -5.10
N ALA A 30 12.18 1.70 -4.55
CA ALA A 30 13.07 0.72 -5.16
C ALA A 30 12.52 0.23 -6.52
N LEU A 31 11.21 0.00 -6.61
CA LEU A 31 10.55 -0.34 -7.88
C LEU A 31 10.71 0.79 -8.90
N ALA A 32 10.47 2.04 -8.53
CA ALA A 32 10.64 3.19 -9.42
C ALA A 32 12.07 3.26 -9.98
N LEU A 33 13.09 3.06 -9.16
CA LEU A 33 14.49 3.02 -9.59
C LEU A 33 14.77 1.88 -10.59
N ILE A 34 14.18 0.70 -10.37
CA ILE A 34 14.30 -0.42 -11.32
C ILE A 34 13.66 -0.06 -12.66
N VAL A 35 12.46 0.52 -12.66
CA VAL A 35 11.74 0.94 -13.88
C VAL A 35 12.55 1.99 -14.65
N GLN A 36 12.98 3.05 -13.97
CA GLN A 36 13.80 4.11 -14.57
C GLN A 36 15.13 3.58 -15.11
N GLY A 37 15.79 2.70 -14.36
CA GLY A 37 17.01 2.03 -14.80
C GLY A 37 16.81 1.17 -16.04
N ARG A 38 15.66 0.49 -16.16
CA ARG A 38 15.30 -0.27 -17.37
C ARG A 38 15.09 0.64 -18.57
N GLU A 39 14.33 1.73 -18.42
CA GLU A 39 14.08 2.71 -19.50
C GLU A 39 15.39 3.34 -19.99
N ALA A 40 16.25 3.76 -19.06
CA ALA A 40 17.55 4.31 -19.39
C ALA A 40 18.45 3.31 -20.13
N ARG A 41 18.42 2.02 -19.78
CA ARG A 41 19.18 0.96 -20.48
C ARG A 41 18.57 0.53 -21.81
N ALA A 42 17.24 0.52 -21.93
CA ALA A 42 16.56 0.21 -23.19
C ALA A 42 16.90 1.24 -24.28
N SER A 43 17.11 2.50 -23.90
CA SER A 43 17.65 3.54 -24.80
C SER A 43 19.11 3.29 -25.23
N ARG A 44 19.80 2.36 -24.56
CA ARG A 44 21.22 2.03 -24.70
C ARG A 44 21.44 0.58 -25.16
N ALA A 45 20.64 0.10 -26.10
CA ALA A 45 20.86 -1.06 -26.99
C ALA A 45 21.37 -2.43 -26.45
N ASP A 46 21.79 -2.63 -25.20
CA ASP A 46 22.56 -3.84 -24.83
C ASP A 46 22.45 -4.32 -23.37
N ALA A 47 21.30 -4.18 -22.71
CA ALA A 47 21.16 -4.75 -21.36
C ALA A 47 19.70 -5.10 -21.00
N ALA A 48 19.24 -6.25 -21.49
CA ALA A 48 18.10 -6.94 -20.89
C ALA A 48 18.57 -7.59 -19.58
N LEU A 49 18.26 -6.95 -18.45
CA LEU A 49 18.28 -7.64 -17.16
C LEU A 49 17.09 -8.59 -17.13
N GLU A 50 17.35 -9.88 -17.23
CA GLU A 50 16.35 -10.93 -16.98
C GLU A 50 16.02 -10.91 -15.48
N MET A 51 14.96 -10.19 -15.13
CA MET A 51 14.29 -10.34 -13.84
C MET A 51 13.07 -11.23 -14.05
N THR A 52 13.20 -12.49 -13.64
CA THR A 52 12.06 -13.39 -13.50
C THR A 52 11.29 -12.95 -12.27
N PHE A 53 10.17 -12.24 -12.46
CA PHE A 53 9.22 -12.04 -11.37
C PHE A 53 8.57 -13.39 -11.08
N ALA A 54 8.59 -13.81 -9.81
CA ALA A 54 7.81 -14.97 -9.41
C ALA A 54 6.34 -14.67 -9.74
N GLU A 55 5.75 -15.50 -10.61
CA GLU A 55 4.34 -15.43 -10.98
C GLU A 55 3.53 -15.65 -9.70
N ALA A 56 3.01 -14.56 -9.13
CA ALA A 56 2.02 -14.63 -8.07
C ALA A 56 0.73 -15.09 -8.73
N GLY A 57 0.26 -16.30 -8.37
CA GLY A 57 -0.92 -16.96 -8.95
C GLY A 57 -2.04 -15.97 -9.23
N ALA A 58 -2.31 -15.77 -10.52
CA ALA A 58 -3.10 -14.66 -11.02
C ALA A 58 -4.56 -15.08 -11.22
N ASP A 59 -5.40 -14.81 -10.21
CA ASP A 59 -6.79 -14.38 -10.44
C ASP A 59 -6.81 -12.84 -10.59
N SER A 60 -5.84 -12.29 -11.33
CA SER A 60 -5.34 -10.93 -11.15
C SER A 60 -6.21 -9.87 -11.82
N GLN A 61 -6.77 -8.95 -11.04
CA GLN A 61 -7.07 -7.62 -11.55
C GLN A 61 -5.79 -7.01 -12.10
N SER A 62 -5.84 -6.55 -13.35
CA SER A 62 -4.72 -5.86 -13.97
C SER A 62 -4.42 -4.58 -13.18
N LEU A 63 -3.16 -4.39 -12.79
CA LEU A 63 -2.75 -3.16 -12.12
C LEU A 63 -3.06 -1.93 -13.00
N PRO A 64 -3.46 -0.78 -12.40
CA PRO A 64 -3.82 0.41 -13.16
C PRO A 64 -2.67 0.88 -14.07
N ALA A 65 -2.98 1.25 -15.32
CA ALA A 65 -1.98 1.76 -16.26
C ALA A 65 -1.23 2.99 -15.73
N GLY A 66 -1.89 3.79 -14.88
CA GLY A 66 -1.30 4.95 -14.20
C GLY A 66 -0.09 4.59 -13.32
N LEU A 67 -0.05 3.36 -12.76
CA LEU A 67 1.03 2.92 -11.88
C LEU A 67 2.37 2.92 -12.63
N TRP A 68 2.37 2.42 -13.87
CA TRP A 68 3.56 2.42 -14.72
C TRP A 68 4.05 3.85 -15.02
N VAL A 69 3.14 4.79 -15.26
CA VAL A 69 3.48 6.19 -15.51
C VAL A 69 4.09 6.84 -14.27
N ALA A 70 3.51 6.60 -13.10
CA ALA A 70 4.00 7.11 -11.82
C ALA A 70 5.41 6.57 -11.51
N LEU A 71 5.61 5.26 -11.62
CA LEU A 71 6.92 4.62 -11.42
C LEU A 71 7.99 5.14 -12.38
N ARG A 72 7.67 5.32 -13.66
CA ARG A 72 8.60 5.89 -14.65
C ARG A 72 9.03 7.31 -14.28
N ARG A 73 8.12 8.11 -13.73
CA ARG A 73 8.39 9.49 -13.28
C ARG A 73 9.06 9.58 -11.90
N GLY A 74 9.13 8.48 -11.16
CA GLY A 74 9.58 8.47 -9.77
C GLY A 74 8.57 9.13 -8.82
N ASP A 75 7.30 9.21 -9.24
CA ASP A 75 6.21 9.74 -8.44
C ASP A 75 5.71 8.66 -7.46
N VAL A 76 6.41 8.56 -6.33
CA VAL A 76 6.18 7.50 -5.34
C VAL A 76 4.85 7.66 -4.63
N ASP A 77 4.40 8.90 -4.40
CA ASP A 77 3.15 9.18 -3.71
C ASP A 77 1.95 8.77 -4.60
N MET A 78 1.95 9.15 -5.88
CA MET A 78 0.94 8.70 -6.83
C MET A 78 0.94 7.18 -7.03
N ALA A 79 2.12 6.54 -7.03
CA ALA A 79 2.21 5.08 -7.14
C ALA A 79 1.63 4.37 -5.91
N LEU A 80 1.82 4.93 -4.71
CA LEU A 80 1.21 4.41 -3.48
C LEU A 80 -0.32 4.58 -3.48
N GLU A 81 -0.83 5.73 -3.92
CA GLU A 81 -2.27 5.97 -4.05
C GLU A 81 -2.92 4.94 -5.00
N LEU A 82 -2.34 4.73 -6.19
CA LEU A 82 -2.86 3.78 -7.16
C LEU A 82 -2.78 2.32 -6.69
N LEU A 83 -1.78 1.97 -5.88
CA LEU A 83 -1.67 0.65 -5.26
C LEU A 83 -2.65 0.46 -4.11
N ALA A 84 -2.94 1.53 -3.35
CA ALA A 84 -3.95 1.53 -2.32
C ALA A 84 -5.37 1.39 -2.93
N ASP A 85 -5.66 2.12 -4.00
CA ASP A 85 -6.95 2.04 -4.71
C ASP A 85 -7.18 0.66 -5.35
N ALA A 86 -6.10 -0.02 -5.78
CA ALA A 86 -6.16 -1.37 -6.33
C ALA A 86 -6.11 -2.47 -5.24
N SER A 87 -5.88 -2.09 -3.98
CA SER A 87 -5.84 -3.02 -2.87
C SER A 87 -7.26 -3.35 -2.40
N GLU A 88 -7.58 -4.64 -2.28
CA GLU A 88 -8.84 -5.10 -1.68
C GLU A 88 -8.84 -5.00 -0.14
N LEU A 89 -7.71 -4.60 0.46
CA LEU A 89 -7.55 -4.46 1.91
C LEU A 89 -7.90 -3.03 2.37
N ASP A 90 -9.10 -2.87 2.92
CA ASP A 90 -9.50 -1.68 3.65
C ASP A 90 -9.08 -1.76 5.14
N VAL A 91 -8.45 -0.71 5.65
CA VAL A 91 -8.15 -0.55 7.07
C VAL A 91 -8.92 0.64 7.62
N VAL A 92 -10.03 0.38 8.31
CA VAL A 92 -10.83 1.41 8.98
C VAL A 92 -10.23 1.72 10.35
N VAL A 93 -9.61 2.90 10.49
CA VAL A 93 -9.17 3.43 11.79
C VAL A 93 -10.26 4.37 12.32
N GLY A 94 -11.34 3.80 12.84
CA GLY A 94 -12.49 4.53 13.36
C GLY A 94 -13.51 3.62 14.06
N GLU A 95 -13.98 4.08 15.21
CA GLU A 95 -14.75 3.39 16.27
C GLU A 95 -15.71 2.27 15.79
N ARG A 96 -15.46 1.03 16.24
CA ARG A 96 -16.58 0.19 16.64
C ARG A 96 -17.22 0.87 17.86
N GLU A 97 -18.19 1.75 17.63
CA GLU A 97 -19.32 1.83 18.54
C GLU A 97 -19.95 0.43 18.54
N GLU A 98 -19.61 -0.38 19.54
CA GLU A 98 -20.56 -1.37 20.00
C GLU A 98 -21.81 -0.60 20.42
N MET A 99 -22.77 -0.45 19.50
CA MET A 99 -24.15 -0.26 19.90
C MET A 99 -24.48 -1.47 20.77
N GLY A 100 -24.47 -1.24 22.09
CA GLY A 100 -24.75 -2.27 23.08
C GLY A 100 -25.99 -3.05 22.67
N SER A 101 -25.88 -4.38 22.72
CA SER A 101 -27.00 -5.30 22.64
C SER A 101 -27.93 -5.06 23.83
N GLY A 102 -28.73 -4.01 23.75
CA GLY A 102 -29.53 -3.51 24.87
C GLY A 102 -30.78 -2.72 24.48
N TYR A 103 -30.94 -2.28 23.24
CA TYR A 103 -32.23 -1.76 22.78
C TYR A 103 -33.06 -2.88 22.15
N ARG A 104 -33.77 -3.62 23.01
CA ARG A 104 -35.03 -4.26 22.58
C ARG A 104 -36.01 -3.12 22.28
N LEU A 105 -36.40 -2.97 21.03
CA LEU A 105 -37.71 -2.40 20.73
C LEU A 105 -38.72 -3.50 21.06
N GLU A 106 -39.33 -3.42 22.24
CA GLU A 106 -40.62 -4.07 22.48
C GLU A 106 -41.65 -3.30 21.63
N THR A 107 -42.18 -3.96 20.62
CA THR A 107 -43.52 -3.68 20.07
C THR A 107 -44.52 -4.61 20.73
#